data_AF-A0A3M0XVY0-F1
#
_entry.id   AF-A0A3M0XVY0-F1
#
_cell.length_a   1.000
_cell.length_b   1.000
_cell.length_c   1.000
_cell.angle_alpha   90.00
_cell.angle_beta   90.00
_cell.angle_gamma   90.00
#
_symmetry.space_group_name_H-M   'P 1'
#
loop_
_entity.id
_entity.type
_entity.pdbx_description
1 polymer ?
#
loop_
_entity_poly.entity_id
_entity_poly.type
_entity_poly.pdbx_seq_one_letter_code
_entity_poly.pdbx_strand_id
1 'polypeptide(L)'
;MDEKLLARLQEVRAQLAERYGVPPYKILPNATLEEMARRRPANKEDLLRIKGWGEKRAALYGQIFLAAISARTPRGTKPQAQEDRVLTVAEFLALLNRLLIDVGTVRIQGEIIQATVHPAYGYGFLSIKDTATKEHTLDCYLPRQYASLYSHLLDQGTEVIVTGVPNIYKTGKFRLTVTRLEPFGEGALKKAFEALKKKLQAKGYFDPAHKQLPHPFITTIGLLTSEGGEAKKDFLTNLGNFGFRIYFYPIAVQGERAEQTIREGIA
;
A
#
# COMPACT_ATOMS: atom_id res chain seq x y z
N MET A 1 37.94 13.81 -12.79
CA MET A 1 37.07 12.82 -12.13
C MET A 1 35.66 13.04 -12.65
N ASP A 2 34.91 11.98 -12.97
CA ASP A 2 33.56 12.13 -13.50
C ASP A 2 32.56 12.38 -12.36
N GLU A 3 32.27 13.64 -12.09
CA GLU A 3 31.36 14.07 -11.02
C GLU A 3 29.93 13.58 -11.22
N LYS A 4 29.49 13.44 -12.48
CA LYS A 4 28.14 12.93 -12.81
C LYS A 4 28.03 11.45 -12.50
N LEU A 5 29.08 10.68 -12.82
CA LEU A 5 29.15 9.27 -12.45
C LEU A 5 29.21 9.11 -10.93
N LEU A 6 30.00 9.91 -10.22
CA LEU A 6 30.06 9.86 -8.76
C LEU A 6 28.68 10.11 -8.12
N ALA A 7 27.96 11.15 -8.55
CA ALA A 7 26.63 11.47 -8.02
C ALA A 7 25.66 10.30 -8.20
N ARG A 8 25.68 9.65 -9.36
CA ARG A 8 24.86 8.45 -9.62
C ARG A 8 25.24 7.27 -8.74
N LEU A 9 26.52 7.03 -8.52
CA LEU A 9 26.98 5.97 -7.62
C LEU A 9 26.56 6.24 -6.17
N GLN A 10 26.52 7.51 -5.75
CA GLN A 10 26.02 7.92 -4.44
C GLN A 10 24.51 7.69 -4.30
N GLU A 11 23.73 7.98 -5.34
CA GLU A 11 22.29 7.74 -5.39
C GLU A 11 21.96 6.24 -5.31
N VAL A 12 22.63 5.41 -6.13
CA VAL A 12 22.49 3.94 -6.07
C VAL A 12 22.81 3.42 -4.67
N ARG A 13 23.86 3.97 -4.03
CA ARG A 13 24.21 3.61 -2.65
C ARG A 13 23.10 4.00 -1.67
N ALA A 14 22.50 5.19 -1.82
CA ALA A 14 21.43 5.66 -0.93
C ALA A 14 20.18 4.79 -1.05
N GLN A 15 19.77 4.44 -2.27
CA GLN A 15 18.62 3.55 -2.51
C GLN A 15 18.85 2.16 -1.91
N LEU A 16 20.05 1.61 -2.03
CA LEU A 16 20.40 0.33 -1.38
C LEU A 16 20.40 0.46 0.15
N ALA A 17 20.94 1.55 0.68
CA ALA A 17 20.99 1.81 2.12
C ALA A 17 19.57 1.85 2.73
N GLU A 18 18.65 2.55 2.09
CA GLU A 18 17.23 2.63 2.47
C GLU A 18 16.56 1.26 2.40
N ARG A 19 16.72 0.54 1.27
CA ARG A 19 16.15 -0.79 1.07
C ARG A 19 16.57 -1.81 2.13
N TYR A 20 17.82 -1.74 2.58
CA TYR A 20 18.37 -2.64 3.59
C TYR A 20 18.31 -2.09 5.02
N GLY A 21 17.76 -0.88 5.23
CA GLY A 21 17.66 -0.24 6.54
C GLY A 21 19.01 0.01 7.22
N VAL A 22 20.06 0.27 6.44
CA VAL A 22 21.42 0.50 6.95
C VAL A 22 21.96 1.86 6.51
N PRO A 23 22.88 2.48 7.27
CA PRO A 23 23.53 3.72 6.83
C PRO A 23 24.32 3.53 5.50
N PRO A 24 24.35 4.53 4.59
CA PRO A 24 24.97 4.39 3.27
C PRO A 24 26.43 3.93 3.28
N TYR A 25 27.23 4.38 4.24
CA TYR A 25 28.64 3.98 4.36
C TYR A 25 28.82 2.48 4.68
N LYS A 26 27.80 1.79 5.22
CA LYS A 26 27.84 0.32 5.42
C LYS A 26 27.72 -0.45 4.11
N ILE A 27 27.03 0.11 3.11
CA ILE A 27 26.99 -0.45 1.74
C ILE A 27 28.37 -0.30 1.12
N LEU A 28 28.83 0.94 0.90
CA LEU A 28 30.17 1.27 0.41
C LEU A 28 30.67 2.62 0.95
N PRO A 29 31.94 2.74 1.37
CA PRO A 29 32.54 4.03 1.74
C PRO A 29 32.61 5.02 0.56
N ASN A 30 32.64 6.33 0.84
CA ASN A 30 32.78 7.37 -0.19
C ASN A 30 34.03 7.15 -1.05
N ALA A 31 35.17 6.86 -0.42
CA ALA A 31 36.44 6.59 -1.12
C ALA A 31 36.30 5.48 -2.18
N THR A 32 35.50 4.46 -1.94
CA THR A 32 35.25 3.37 -2.89
C THR A 32 34.43 3.85 -4.09
N LEU A 33 33.42 4.69 -3.89
CA LEU A 33 32.64 5.26 -4.98
C LEU A 33 33.48 6.21 -5.85
N GLU A 34 34.35 7.00 -5.23
CA GLU A 34 35.28 7.88 -5.95
C GLU A 34 36.29 7.08 -6.78
N GLU A 35 36.83 6.00 -6.21
CA GLU A 35 37.73 5.07 -6.89
C GLU A 35 37.03 4.42 -8.10
N MET A 36 35.76 4.03 -7.95
CA MET A 36 34.94 3.50 -9.05
C MET A 36 34.66 4.56 -10.13
N ALA A 37 34.37 5.79 -9.75
CA ALA A 37 34.17 6.90 -10.70
C ALA A 37 35.45 7.22 -11.49
N ARG A 38 36.63 7.00 -10.88
CA ARG A 38 37.94 7.13 -11.55
C ARG A 38 38.25 5.95 -12.48
N ARG A 39 38.13 4.72 -11.99
CA ARG A 39 38.59 3.50 -12.70
C ARG A 39 37.57 2.90 -13.66
N ARG A 40 36.27 3.20 -13.49
CA ARG A 40 35.15 2.68 -14.30
C ARG A 40 35.23 1.16 -14.54
N PRO A 41 35.16 0.34 -13.47
CA PRO A 41 35.19 -1.11 -13.58
C PRO A 41 34.06 -1.63 -14.47
N ALA A 42 34.36 -2.58 -15.35
CA ALA A 42 33.43 -3.10 -16.35
C ALA A 42 32.81 -4.46 -15.95
N ASN A 43 33.47 -5.18 -15.04
CA ASN A 43 33.06 -6.51 -14.60
C ASN A 43 33.32 -6.72 -13.11
N LYS A 44 32.89 -7.88 -12.60
CA LYS A 44 33.03 -8.25 -11.18
C LYS A 44 34.50 -8.33 -10.75
N GLU A 45 35.40 -8.78 -11.61
CA GLU A 45 36.83 -8.88 -11.29
C GLU A 45 37.45 -7.50 -11.09
N ASP A 46 37.08 -6.53 -11.93
CA ASP A 46 37.52 -5.14 -11.79
C ASP A 46 37.01 -4.50 -10.49
N LEU A 47 35.79 -4.84 -10.06
CA LEU A 47 35.27 -4.39 -8.76
C LEU A 47 36.11 -4.93 -7.61
N LEU A 48 36.46 -6.22 -7.63
CA LEU A 48 37.24 -6.85 -6.55
C LEU A 48 38.65 -6.26 -6.41
N ARG A 49 39.18 -5.63 -7.46
CA ARG A 49 40.46 -4.89 -7.42
C ARG A 49 40.36 -3.52 -6.74
N ILE A 50 39.15 -3.04 -6.46
CA ILE A 50 38.89 -1.75 -5.81
C ILE A 50 38.75 -1.93 -4.30
N LYS A 51 39.54 -1.18 -3.53
CA LYS A 51 39.50 -1.21 -2.06
C LYS A 51 38.10 -0.87 -1.54
N GLY A 52 37.52 -1.78 -0.75
CA GLY A 52 36.16 -1.67 -0.21
C GLY A 52 35.14 -2.63 -0.85
N TRP A 53 35.49 -3.22 -1.99
CA TRP A 53 34.78 -4.37 -2.56
C TRP A 53 35.40 -5.68 -2.07
N GLY A 54 34.57 -6.53 -1.47
CA GLY A 54 34.89 -7.92 -1.16
C GLY A 54 33.88 -8.84 -1.81
N GLU A 55 34.14 -10.15 -1.87
CA GLU A 55 33.30 -11.10 -2.60
C GLU A 55 31.82 -11.03 -2.23
N LYS A 56 31.51 -10.91 -0.93
CA LYS A 56 30.13 -10.79 -0.44
C LYS A 56 29.44 -9.55 -1.02
N ARG A 57 30.09 -8.39 -1.00
CA ARG A 57 29.53 -7.14 -1.55
C ARG A 57 29.41 -7.21 -3.07
N ALA A 58 30.42 -7.77 -3.75
CA ALA A 58 30.39 -7.96 -5.20
C ALA A 58 29.25 -8.89 -5.63
N ALA A 59 28.95 -9.93 -4.84
CA ALA A 59 27.81 -10.80 -5.08
C ALA A 59 26.46 -10.10 -4.84
N LEU A 60 26.33 -9.33 -3.75
CA LEU A 60 25.07 -8.65 -3.42
C LEU A 60 24.77 -7.42 -4.28
N TYR A 61 25.78 -6.57 -4.54
CA TYR A 61 25.60 -5.24 -5.10
C TYR A 61 26.36 -5.01 -6.42
N GLY A 62 27.26 -5.91 -6.78
CA GLY A 62 28.20 -5.70 -7.89
C GLY A 62 27.51 -5.42 -9.22
N GLN A 63 26.49 -6.19 -9.58
CA GLN A 63 25.75 -5.98 -10.83
C GLN A 63 25.03 -4.63 -10.87
N ILE A 64 24.46 -4.19 -9.73
CA ILE A 64 23.73 -2.91 -9.63
C ILE A 64 24.69 -1.74 -9.87
N PHE A 65 25.85 -1.78 -9.24
CA PHE A 65 26.88 -0.76 -9.44
C PHE A 65 27.52 -0.81 -10.83
N LEU A 66 27.76 -1.99 -11.40
CA LEU A 66 28.27 -2.13 -12.77
C LEU A 66 27.27 -1.63 -13.82
N ALA A 67 25.97 -1.90 -13.62
CA ALA A 67 24.91 -1.32 -14.44
C ALA A 67 24.90 0.21 -14.32
N ALA A 68 25.06 0.73 -13.10
CA ALA A 68 25.20 2.15 -12.82
C ALA A 68 26.51 2.77 -13.30
N ILE A 69 27.51 2.01 -13.75
CA ILE A 69 28.71 2.54 -14.42
C ILE A 69 28.52 2.50 -15.93
N SER A 70 27.96 1.40 -16.43
CA SER A 70 27.75 1.11 -17.85
C SER A 70 26.64 1.96 -18.47
N ALA A 71 25.67 2.41 -17.67
CA ALA A 71 24.67 3.38 -18.11
C ALA A 71 25.39 4.67 -18.55
N ARG A 72 25.55 4.94 -19.85
CA ARG A 72 25.90 6.29 -20.29
C ARG A 72 24.75 7.23 -19.89
N THR A 73 25.09 8.41 -19.37
CA THR A 73 24.16 9.48 -18.95
C THR A 73 22.84 9.46 -19.74
N PRO A 74 21.67 9.29 -19.10
CA PRO A 74 20.41 9.42 -19.79
C PRO A 74 20.16 10.92 -20.02
N ARG A 75 20.77 11.47 -21.08
CA ARG A 75 20.17 12.62 -21.74
C ARG A 75 18.94 12.07 -22.43
N GLY A 76 17.78 12.68 -22.19
CA GLY A 76 16.51 12.26 -22.79
C GLY A 76 16.67 11.90 -24.25
N THR A 77 16.70 10.60 -24.52
CA THR A 77 16.59 10.00 -25.83
C THR A 77 15.59 8.89 -25.64
N LYS A 78 14.49 8.97 -26.40
CA LYS A 78 13.60 7.84 -26.65
C LYS A 78 14.45 6.57 -26.76
N PRO A 79 14.00 5.41 -26.24
CA PRO A 79 14.69 4.15 -26.48
C PRO A 79 15.05 4.11 -27.97
N GLN A 80 16.35 4.09 -28.28
CA GLN A 80 16.79 3.94 -29.66
C GLN A 80 16.07 2.70 -30.16
N ALA A 81 15.23 2.91 -31.16
CA ALA A 81 14.55 1.83 -31.81
C ALA A 81 15.64 0.84 -32.21
N GLN A 82 15.41 -0.42 -31.87
CA GLN A 82 16.17 -1.53 -32.42
C GLN A 82 15.74 -1.61 -33.89
N GLU A 83 16.20 -0.66 -34.72
CA GLU A 83 15.58 -0.26 -35.99
C GLU A 83 15.56 -1.38 -37.04
N ASP A 84 16.35 -2.44 -36.85
CA ASP A 84 16.41 -3.57 -37.80
C ASP A 84 15.84 -4.90 -37.28
N ARG A 85 15.29 -4.94 -36.06
CA ARG A 85 14.71 -6.20 -35.54
C ARG A 85 13.19 -6.16 -35.59
N VAL A 86 12.63 -6.85 -36.59
CA VAL A 86 11.19 -7.14 -36.64
C VAL A 86 10.82 -7.99 -35.43
N LEU A 87 10.03 -7.42 -34.52
CA LEU A 87 9.48 -8.14 -33.37
C LEU A 87 8.17 -8.80 -33.76
N THR A 88 7.97 -10.03 -33.28
CA THR A 88 6.64 -10.65 -33.29
C THR A 88 5.71 -9.91 -32.32
N VAL A 89 4.40 -10.04 -32.54
CA VAL A 89 3.38 -9.46 -31.63
C VAL A 89 3.61 -9.91 -30.19
N ALA A 90 3.99 -11.18 -29.98
CA ALA A 90 4.27 -11.72 -28.65
C ALA A 90 5.51 -11.07 -28.00
N GLU A 91 6.60 -10.89 -28.75
CA GLU A 91 7.81 -10.22 -28.26
C GLU A 91 7.53 -8.75 -27.90
N PHE A 92 6.74 -8.05 -28.72
CA PHE A 92 6.36 -6.67 -28.44
C PHE A 92 5.50 -6.55 -27.16
N LEU A 93 4.47 -7.40 -27.00
CA LEU A 93 3.65 -7.40 -25.79
C LEU A 93 4.46 -7.79 -24.54
N ALA A 94 5.39 -8.74 -24.67
CA ALA A 94 6.28 -9.11 -23.57
C ALA A 94 7.23 -7.97 -23.18
N LEU A 95 7.75 -7.22 -24.18
CA LEU A 95 8.57 -6.03 -23.94
C LEU A 95 7.78 -4.95 -23.18
N LEU A 96 6.55 -4.64 -23.62
CA LEU A 96 5.71 -3.66 -22.93
C LEU A 96 5.38 -4.10 -21.50
N ASN A 97 5.00 -5.36 -21.30
CA ASN A 97 4.74 -5.89 -19.95
C ASN A 97 5.97 -5.82 -19.05
N ARG A 98 7.18 -5.97 -19.60
CA ARG A 98 8.42 -5.78 -18.84
C ARG A 98 8.56 -4.35 -18.32
N LEU A 99 8.23 -3.35 -19.14
CA LEU A 99 8.25 -1.95 -18.72
C LEU A 99 7.15 -1.65 -17.69
N LEU A 100 5.99 -2.31 -17.79
CA LEU A 100 4.91 -2.17 -16.82
C LEU A 100 5.26 -2.77 -15.45
N ILE A 101 6.15 -3.76 -15.39
CA ILE A 101 6.64 -4.31 -14.10
C ILE A 101 7.36 -3.22 -13.29
N ASP A 102 8.11 -2.32 -13.95
CA ASP A 102 8.84 -1.25 -13.27
C ASP A 102 7.90 -0.18 -12.69
N VAL A 103 6.67 -0.06 -13.22
CA VAL A 103 5.61 0.80 -12.66
C VAL A 103 5.11 0.24 -11.32
N GLY A 104 5.15 -1.09 -11.15
CA GLY A 104 4.75 -1.76 -9.91
C GLY A 104 3.26 -1.63 -9.59
N THR A 105 2.95 -1.64 -8.29
CA THR A 105 1.57 -1.48 -7.80
C THR A 105 1.16 -0.02 -7.81
N VAL A 106 0.07 0.29 -8.50
CA VAL A 106 -0.49 1.65 -8.59
C VAL A 106 -1.81 1.75 -7.85
N ARG A 107 -2.13 2.98 -7.41
CA ARG A 107 -3.42 3.34 -6.82
C ARG A 107 -4.04 4.43 -7.68
N ILE A 108 -5.26 4.21 -8.12
CA ILE A 108 -5.99 5.12 -9.00
C ILE A 108 -7.39 5.35 -8.47
N GLN A 109 -7.87 6.58 -8.60
CA GLN A 109 -9.22 6.98 -8.25
C GLN A 109 -10.09 7.00 -9.51
N GLY A 110 -11.33 6.58 -9.40
CA GLY A 110 -12.31 6.75 -10.46
C GLY A 110 -13.71 6.32 -10.07
N GLU A 111 -14.67 6.68 -10.91
CA GLU A 111 -16.07 6.28 -10.77
C GLU A 111 -16.34 5.03 -11.61
N ILE A 112 -17.01 4.04 -11.03
CA ILE A 112 -17.39 2.81 -11.75
C ILE A 112 -18.45 3.12 -12.81
N ILE A 113 -18.11 2.89 -14.08
CA ILE A 113 -19.02 3.01 -15.21
C ILE A 113 -19.83 1.74 -15.39
N GLN A 114 -19.15 0.60 -15.23
CA GLN A 114 -19.74 -0.72 -15.38
C GLN A 114 -18.93 -1.72 -14.55
N ALA A 115 -19.62 -2.69 -13.97
CA ALA A 115 -19.02 -3.83 -13.34
C ALA A 115 -19.80 -5.09 -13.76
N THR A 116 -19.08 -6.12 -14.21
CA THR A 116 -19.64 -7.41 -14.57
C THR A 116 -18.91 -8.47 -13.78
N VAL A 117 -19.64 -9.15 -12.90
CA VAL A 117 -19.14 -10.32 -12.18
C VAL A 117 -19.68 -11.56 -12.88
N HIS A 118 -18.84 -12.58 -13.09
CA HIS A 118 -19.24 -13.85 -13.66
C HIS A 118 -19.30 -14.91 -12.55
N PRO A 119 -20.48 -15.20 -11.96
CA PRO A 119 -20.60 -16.07 -10.79
C PRO A 119 -20.10 -17.50 -11.06
N ALA A 120 -20.29 -17.99 -12.29
CA ALA A 120 -19.88 -19.33 -12.71
C ALA A 120 -18.35 -19.54 -12.69
N TYR A 121 -17.57 -18.50 -12.96
CA TYR A 121 -16.10 -18.57 -13.05
C TYR A 121 -15.40 -17.84 -11.92
N GLY A 122 -16.17 -17.08 -11.13
CA GLY A 122 -15.73 -16.38 -9.95
C GLY A 122 -14.99 -15.07 -10.21
N TYR A 123 -14.54 -14.75 -11.43
CA TYR A 123 -13.88 -13.48 -11.72
C TYR A 123 -14.86 -12.39 -12.17
N GLY A 124 -14.41 -11.12 -12.15
CA GLY A 124 -15.15 -9.98 -12.67
C GLY A 124 -14.29 -9.04 -13.50
N PHE A 125 -14.97 -8.11 -14.16
CA PHE A 125 -14.39 -6.96 -14.83
C PHE A 125 -15.11 -5.72 -14.35
N LEU A 126 -14.36 -4.62 -14.18
CA LEU A 126 -14.93 -3.32 -13.88
C LEU A 126 -14.21 -2.27 -14.71
N SER A 127 -14.94 -1.28 -15.21
CA SER A 127 -14.36 -0.14 -15.91
C SER A 127 -14.60 1.12 -15.08
N ILE A 128 -13.55 1.87 -14.83
CA ILE A 128 -13.62 3.16 -14.12
C ILE A 128 -13.38 4.31 -15.10
N LYS A 129 -13.99 5.46 -14.83
CA LYS A 129 -13.64 6.75 -15.47
C LYS A 129 -13.00 7.69 -14.46
N ASP A 130 -12.14 8.56 -14.96
CA ASP A 130 -11.66 9.70 -14.20
C ASP A 130 -12.82 10.66 -13.87
N THR A 131 -12.94 11.08 -12.62
CA THR A 131 -13.97 12.03 -12.18
C THR A 131 -13.64 13.48 -12.54
N ALA A 132 -12.36 13.82 -12.73
CA ALA A 132 -11.92 15.17 -13.08
C ALA A 132 -12.15 15.47 -14.57
N THR A 133 -11.63 14.61 -15.45
CA THR A 133 -11.70 14.83 -16.91
C THR A 133 -12.90 14.15 -17.57
N LYS A 134 -13.43 13.06 -16.99
CA LYS A 134 -14.51 12.21 -17.54
C LYS A 134 -14.23 11.58 -18.92
N GLU A 135 -13.11 11.89 -19.55
CA GLU A 135 -12.71 11.37 -20.86
C GLU A 135 -11.89 10.09 -20.76
N HIS A 136 -11.14 9.94 -19.67
CA HIS A 136 -10.23 8.80 -19.50
C HIS A 136 -10.93 7.64 -18.79
N THR A 137 -10.91 6.47 -19.43
CA THR A 137 -11.47 5.22 -18.88
C THR A 137 -10.39 4.15 -18.78
N LEU A 138 -10.55 3.25 -17.81
CA LEU A 138 -9.64 2.13 -17.62
C LEU A 138 -10.39 0.85 -17.24
N ASP A 139 -10.09 -0.22 -17.97
CA ASP A 139 -10.56 -1.56 -17.66
C ASP A 139 -9.70 -2.21 -16.58
N CYS A 140 -10.38 -2.81 -15.61
CA CYS A 140 -9.80 -3.50 -14.49
C CYS A 140 -10.29 -4.96 -14.46
N TYR A 141 -9.36 -5.89 -14.23
CA TYR A 141 -9.66 -7.30 -14.01
C TYR A 141 -9.76 -7.57 -12.51
N LEU A 142 -10.85 -8.18 -12.07
CA LEU A 142 -11.13 -8.50 -10.68
C LEU A 142 -11.02 -10.02 -10.45
N PRO A 143 -9.95 -10.49 -9.80
CA PRO A 143 -9.77 -11.90 -9.44
C PRO A 143 -10.87 -12.43 -8.51
N ARG A 144 -11.05 -13.76 -8.51
CA ARG A 144 -12.15 -14.42 -7.78
C ARG A 144 -12.23 -14.11 -6.30
N GLN A 145 -11.09 -14.11 -5.62
CA GLN A 145 -11.02 -13.81 -4.18
C GLN A 145 -11.53 -12.40 -3.84
N TYR A 146 -11.46 -11.45 -4.77
CA TYR A 146 -11.86 -10.06 -4.56
C TYR A 146 -13.26 -9.76 -5.11
N ALA A 147 -13.71 -10.47 -6.14
CA ALA A 147 -15.04 -10.30 -6.72
C ALA A 147 -16.17 -10.54 -5.71
N SER A 148 -16.04 -11.59 -4.88
CA SER A 148 -17.03 -11.87 -3.83
C SER A 148 -16.94 -10.90 -2.65
N LEU A 149 -15.73 -10.47 -2.29
CA LEU A 149 -15.49 -9.58 -1.15
C LEU A 149 -16.05 -8.17 -1.38
N TYR A 150 -15.93 -7.66 -2.61
CA TYR A 150 -16.28 -6.28 -2.95
C TYR A 150 -17.60 -6.12 -3.70
N SER A 151 -18.47 -7.12 -3.68
CA SER A 151 -19.78 -7.08 -4.36
C SER A 151 -20.59 -5.81 -4.06
N HIS A 152 -20.52 -5.31 -2.82
CA HIS A 152 -21.17 -4.09 -2.34
C HIS A 152 -20.55 -2.77 -2.83
N LEU A 153 -19.35 -2.80 -3.42
CA LEU A 153 -18.65 -1.63 -3.96
C LEU A 153 -18.72 -1.55 -5.49
N LEU A 154 -19.33 -2.54 -6.15
CA LEU A 154 -19.38 -2.63 -7.62
C LEU A 154 -20.57 -1.90 -8.25
N ASP A 155 -21.32 -1.13 -7.46
CA ASP A 155 -22.46 -0.37 -7.97
C ASP A 155 -22.00 0.74 -8.92
N GLN A 156 -22.70 0.87 -10.05
CA GLN A 156 -22.45 1.92 -11.04
C GLN A 156 -22.60 3.31 -10.40
N GLY A 157 -21.66 4.21 -10.70
CA GLY A 157 -21.61 5.54 -10.11
C GLY A 157 -20.88 5.61 -8.77
N THR A 158 -20.41 4.48 -8.23
CA THR A 158 -19.59 4.47 -7.01
C THR A 158 -18.19 4.97 -7.32
N GLU A 159 -17.73 5.96 -6.56
CA GLU A 159 -16.34 6.41 -6.63
C GLU A 159 -15.47 5.50 -5.76
N VAL A 160 -14.37 5.02 -6.32
CA VAL A 160 -13.49 4.02 -5.71
C VAL A 160 -12.02 4.35 -5.93
N ILE A 161 -11.19 3.90 -4.99
CA ILE A 161 -9.74 3.74 -5.18
C ILE A 161 -9.47 2.29 -5.55
N VAL A 162 -8.94 2.09 -6.74
CA VAL A 162 -8.48 0.79 -7.23
C VAL A 162 -6.97 0.68 -7.03
N THR A 163 -6.53 -0.34 -6.31
CA THR A 163 -5.10 -0.69 -6.19
C THR A 163 -4.81 -1.94 -7.00
N GLY A 164 -3.80 -1.93 -7.85
CA GLY A 164 -3.51 -3.06 -8.72
C GLY A 164 -2.21 -2.96 -9.49
N VAL A 165 -1.95 -3.96 -10.33
CA VAL A 165 -0.76 -4.04 -11.18
C VAL A 165 -1.18 -3.92 -12.65
N PRO A 166 -0.59 -3.00 -13.43
CA PRO A 166 -0.91 -2.84 -14.84
C PRO A 166 -0.36 -4.02 -15.65
N ASN A 167 -1.14 -4.49 -16.62
CA ASN A 167 -0.77 -5.61 -17.47
C ASN A 167 -1.46 -5.51 -18.83
N ILE A 168 -0.77 -5.92 -19.89
CA ILE A 168 -1.34 -6.07 -21.23
C ILE A 168 -1.60 -7.55 -21.48
N TYR A 169 -2.88 -7.87 -21.72
CA TYR A 169 -3.28 -9.24 -22.03
C TYR A 169 -2.77 -9.69 -23.41
N LYS A 170 -2.80 -11.00 -23.68
CA LYS A 170 -2.34 -11.60 -24.96
C LYS A 170 -3.01 -10.98 -26.20
N THR A 171 -4.21 -10.41 -26.04
CA THR A 171 -4.97 -9.73 -27.10
C THR A 171 -4.60 -8.25 -27.26
N GLY A 172 -3.58 -7.75 -26.57
CA GLY A 172 -3.18 -6.33 -26.57
C GLY A 172 -4.05 -5.42 -25.69
N LYS A 173 -5.06 -5.96 -25.00
CA LYS A 173 -5.92 -5.16 -24.10
C LYS A 173 -5.14 -4.81 -22.83
N PHE A 174 -4.92 -3.51 -22.62
CA PHE A 174 -4.36 -2.98 -21.38
C PHE A 174 -5.41 -3.04 -20.27
N ARG A 175 -5.02 -3.59 -19.11
CA ARG A 175 -5.90 -3.73 -17.95
C ARG A 175 -5.11 -3.59 -16.65
N LEU A 176 -5.80 -3.13 -15.61
CA LEU A 176 -5.28 -3.19 -14.25
C LEU A 176 -5.76 -4.45 -13.55
N THR A 177 -4.85 -5.29 -13.04
CA THR A 177 -5.24 -6.43 -12.20
C THR A 177 -5.45 -5.96 -10.77
N VAL A 178 -6.70 -5.99 -10.31
CA VAL A 178 -7.09 -5.45 -9.00
C VAL A 178 -6.59 -6.35 -7.88
N THR A 179 -5.96 -5.72 -6.89
CA THR A 179 -5.47 -6.35 -5.65
C THR A 179 -6.19 -5.82 -4.41
N ARG A 180 -6.74 -4.60 -4.48
CA ARG A 180 -7.57 -4.00 -3.42
C ARG A 180 -8.53 -2.98 -4.03
N LEU A 181 -9.75 -2.94 -3.51
CA LEU A 181 -10.77 -1.96 -3.86
C LEU A 181 -11.24 -1.26 -2.58
N GLU A 182 -11.29 0.07 -2.61
CA GLU A 182 -11.72 0.90 -1.48
C GLU A 182 -12.74 1.94 -1.99
N PRO A 183 -13.79 2.29 -1.24
CA PRO A 183 -14.63 3.43 -1.59
C PRO A 183 -13.81 4.73 -1.50
N PHE A 184 -13.97 5.62 -2.47
CA PHE A 184 -13.39 6.96 -2.44
C PHE A 184 -14.37 7.93 -1.76
N GLY A 185 -13.86 8.64 -0.75
CA GLY A 185 -14.57 9.73 -0.09
C GLY A 185 -15.10 9.40 1.32
N GLU A 186 -14.90 10.34 2.23
CA GLU A 186 -15.59 10.41 3.54
C GLU A 186 -17.11 10.35 3.39
N GLY A 187 -17.67 10.70 2.23
CA GLY A 187 -19.11 10.76 1.95
C GLY A 187 -19.83 9.42 2.02
N ALA A 188 -19.23 8.31 1.56
CA ALA A 188 -19.86 6.98 1.66
C ALA A 188 -19.91 6.49 3.12
N LEU A 189 -18.81 6.68 3.84
CA LEU A 189 -18.72 6.37 5.27
C LEU A 189 -19.65 7.29 6.08
N LYS A 190 -19.69 8.58 5.77
CA LYS A 190 -20.56 9.59 6.39
C LYS A 190 -22.02 9.31 6.08
N LYS A 191 -22.38 8.90 4.86
CA LYS A 191 -23.76 8.52 4.49
C LYS A 191 -24.19 7.25 5.22
N ALA A 192 -23.31 6.25 5.31
CA ALA A 192 -23.57 5.04 6.10
C ALA A 192 -23.72 5.37 7.60
N PHE A 193 -22.86 6.25 8.13
CA PHE A 193 -22.94 6.75 9.49
C PHE A 193 -24.22 7.54 9.75
N GLU A 194 -24.60 8.47 8.88
CA GLU A 194 -25.83 9.28 9.00
C GLU A 194 -27.08 8.40 8.91
N ALA A 195 -27.10 7.41 8.00
CA ALA A 195 -28.18 6.44 7.91
C ALA A 195 -28.31 5.60 9.19
N LEU A 196 -27.17 5.11 9.71
CA LEU A 196 -27.14 4.35 10.97
C LEU A 196 -27.56 5.22 12.16
N LYS A 197 -27.04 6.45 12.25
CA LYS A 197 -27.40 7.43 13.29
C LYS A 197 -28.89 7.71 13.27
N LYS A 198 -29.48 7.97 12.09
CA LYS A 198 -30.93 8.19 11.95
C LYS A 198 -31.75 6.97 12.39
N LYS A 199 -31.30 5.76 12.04
CA LYS A 199 -31.95 4.50 12.45
C LYS A 199 -31.90 4.30 13.97
N LEU A 200 -30.75 4.54 14.61
CA LEU A 200 -30.58 4.40 16.06
C LEU A 200 -31.31 5.52 16.83
N GLN A 201 -31.36 6.73 16.27
CA GLN A 201 -32.11 7.85 16.82
C GLN A 201 -33.63 7.60 16.76
N ALA A 202 -34.13 7.03 15.67
CA ALA A 202 -35.53 6.62 15.56
C ALA A 202 -35.93 5.53 16.56
N LYS A 203 -34.97 4.70 17.01
CA LYS A 203 -35.18 3.73 18.09
C LYS A 203 -35.15 4.35 19.50
N GLY A 204 -34.93 5.66 19.62
CA GLY A 204 -34.86 6.36 20.90
C GLY A 204 -33.55 6.17 21.67
N TYR A 205 -32.56 5.44 21.14
CA TYR A 205 -31.34 5.11 21.90
C TYR A 205 -30.47 6.30 22.29
N PHE A 206 -30.69 7.47 21.68
CA PHE A 206 -30.00 8.71 22.02
C PHE A 206 -30.87 9.72 22.79
N ASP A 207 -32.09 9.33 23.18
CA ASP A 207 -32.99 10.22 23.93
C ASP A 207 -32.32 10.60 25.27
N PRO A 208 -32.13 11.91 25.53
CA PRO A 208 -31.61 12.39 26.82
C PRO A 208 -32.42 11.89 28.02
N ALA A 209 -33.70 11.59 27.85
CA ALA A 209 -34.56 11.02 28.90
C ALA A 209 -34.06 9.66 29.40
N HIS A 210 -33.32 8.90 28.59
CA HIS A 210 -32.70 7.64 29.01
C HIS A 210 -31.35 7.83 29.71
N LYS A 211 -30.75 9.03 29.68
CA LYS A 211 -29.49 9.28 30.35
C LYS A 211 -29.72 9.42 31.85
N GLN A 212 -29.22 8.44 32.60
CA GLN A 212 -29.15 8.53 34.04
C GLN A 212 -27.86 9.25 34.43
N LEU A 213 -27.98 10.27 35.29
CA LEU A 213 -26.80 10.86 35.90
C LEU A 213 -26.16 9.81 36.81
N PRO A 214 -24.82 9.64 36.74
CA PRO A 214 -24.15 8.79 37.70
C PRO A 214 -24.35 9.32 39.12
N HIS A 215 -24.29 8.41 40.10
CA HIS A 215 -24.41 8.78 41.50
C HIS A 215 -23.33 9.82 41.89
N PRO A 216 -23.63 10.84 42.70
CA PRO A 216 -22.68 11.91 43.04
C PRO A 216 -21.39 11.41 43.71
N PHE A 217 -21.47 10.23 44.33
CA PHE A 217 -20.35 9.55 44.98
C PHE A 217 -20.12 8.21 44.31
N ILE A 218 -19.15 8.16 43.41
CA ILE A 218 -18.67 6.92 42.79
C ILE A 218 -17.49 6.43 43.62
N THR A 219 -17.54 5.20 44.10
CA THR A 219 -16.42 4.56 44.81
C THR A 219 -15.89 3.35 44.06
N THR A 220 -16.65 2.86 43.09
CA THR A 220 -16.37 1.62 42.35
C THR A 220 -16.58 1.85 40.86
N ILE A 221 -15.66 1.36 40.04
CA ILE A 221 -15.70 1.49 38.57
C ILE A 221 -15.48 0.10 37.95
N GLY A 222 -16.40 -0.30 37.06
CA GLY A 222 -16.20 -1.45 36.16
C GLY A 222 -15.53 -1.00 34.87
N LEU A 223 -14.32 -1.50 34.60
CA LEU A 223 -13.55 -1.21 33.39
C LEU A 223 -13.63 -2.42 32.45
N LEU A 224 -14.39 -2.24 31.37
CA LEU A 224 -14.56 -3.22 30.30
C LEU A 224 -13.73 -2.80 29.08
N THR A 225 -12.61 -3.47 28.82
CA THR A 225 -11.78 -3.21 27.63
C THR A 225 -10.98 -4.45 27.24
N SER A 226 -10.28 -4.41 26.11
CA SER A 226 -9.43 -5.52 25.67
C SER A 226 -8.25 -5.75 26.60
N GLU A 227 -7.84 -7.01 26.76
CA GLU A 227 -6.78 -7.43 27.68
C GLU A 227 -5.42 -6.75 27.38
N GLY A 228 -5.10 -6.55 26.10
CA GLY A 228 -3.86 -5.91 25.64
C GLY A 228 -3.97 -4.40 25.33
N GLY A 229 -5.12 -3.77 25.58
CA GLY A 229 -5.38 -2.40 25.14
C GLY A 229 -4.62 -1.33 25.93
N GLU A 230 -4.02 -0.36 25.23
CA GLU A 230 -3.41 0.83 25.86
C GLU A 230 -4.43 1.64 26.69
N ALA A 231 -5.71 1.54 26.35
CA ALA A 231 -6.82 2.18 27.07
C ALA A 231 -6.84 1.86 28.58
N LYS A 232 -6.44 0.65 29.00
CA LYS A 232 -6.36 0.31 30.42
C LYS A 232 -5.27 1.12 31.12
N LYS A 233 -4.10 1.26 30.48
CA LYS A 233 -2.97 2.02 31.04
C LYS A 233 -3.30 3.50 31.10
N ASP A 234 -3.88 4.04 30.04
CA ASP A 234 -4.30 5.44 29.97
C ASP A 234 -5.38 5.76 31.02
N PHE A 235 -6.40 4.91 31.14
CA PHE A 235 -7.44 5.05 32.16
C PHE A 235 -6.85 5.07 33.58
N LEU A 236 -5.99 4.12 33.92
CA LEU A 236 -5.36 4.05 35.25
C LEU A 236 -4.43 5.25 35.51
N THR A 237 -3.73 5.73 34.48
CA THR A 237 -2.83 6.88 34.61
C THR A 237 -3.61 8.17 34.85
N ASN A 238 -4.69 8.40 34.09
CA ASN A 238 -5.54 9.58 34.22
C ASN A 238 -6.40 9.56 35.50
N LEU A 239 -6.82 8.37 35.93
CA LEU A 239 -7.57 8.21 37.18
C LEU A 239 -6.68 8.45 38.42
N GLY A 240 -5.36 8.29 38.33
CA GLY A 240 -4.46 8.57 39.45
C GLY A 240 -4.80 7.83 40.76
N ASN A 241 -4.39 8.39 41.89
CA ASN A 241 -4.55 7.78 43.23
C ASN A 241 -5.85 8.22 43.95
N PHE A 242 -6.95 8.44 43.23
CA PHE A 242 -8.21 8.90 43.82
C PHE A 242 -9.00 7.82 44.60
N GLY A 243 -8.40 6.66 44.90
CA GLY A 243 -8.96 5.67 45.84
C GLY A 243 -10.16 4.86 45.34
N PHE A 244 -10.47 4.89 44.05
CA PHE A 244 -11.55 4.10 43.47
C PHE A 244 -11.21 2.60 43.45
N ARG A 245 -12.23 1.75 43.69
CA ARG A 245 -12.13 0.31 43.46
C ARG A 245 -12.41 0.02 41.99
N ILE A 246 -11.46 -0.59 41.29
CA ILE A 246 -11.58 -0.85 39.85
C ILE A 246 -11.70 -2.34 39.61
N TYR A 247 -12.79 -2.76 38.98
CA TYR A 247 -12.97 -4.13 38.50
C TYR A 247 -12.67 -4.17 37.02
N PHE A 248 -11.77 -5.06 36.60
CA PHE A 248 -11.43 -5.22 35.20
C PHE A 248 -12.07 -6.48 34.63
N TYR A 249 -12.79 -6.35 33.54
CA TYR A 249 -13.37 -7.47 32.80
C TYR A 249 -12.94 -7.40 31.33
N PRO A 250 -12.11 -8.33 30.85
CA PRO A 250 -11.61 -8.29 29.49
C PRO A 250 -12.72 -8.63 28.48
N ILE A 251 -12.95 -7.74 27.51
CA ILE A 251 -13.95 -7.94 26.45
C ILE A 251 -13.37 -7.69 25.06
N ALA A 252 -14.03 -8.22 24.03
CA ALA A 252 -13.75 -7.83 22.66
C ALA A 252 -14.43 -6.50 22.36
N VAL A 253 -13.64 -5.44 22.12
CA VAL A 253 -14.17 -4.09 21.82
C VAL A 253 -14.60 -3.92 20.35
N GLN A 254 -14.19 -4.83 19.48
CA GLN A 254 -14.48 -4.82 18.04
C GLN A 254 -14.47 -6.24 17.46
N GLY A 255 -15.07 -6.41 16.28
CA GLY A 255 -15.20 -7.71 15.60
C GLY A 255 -16.45 -8.50 16.00
N GLU A 256 -16.66 -9.65 15.39
CA GLU A 256 -17.91 -10.43 15.50
C GLU A 256 -18.27 -10.85 16.94
N ARG A 257 -17.27 -11.04 17.82
CA ARG A 257 -17.48 -11.43 19.23
C ARG A 257 -17.77 -10.25 20.17
N ALA A 258 -17.73 -9.01 19.68
CA ALA A 258 -17.85 -7.84 20.53
C ALA A 258 -19.21 -7.77 21.22
N GLU A 259 -20.30 -7.95 20.47
CA GLU A 259 -21.66 -7.86 21.00
C GLU A 259 -21.88 -8.81 22.19
N GLN A 260 -21.49 -10.07 22.05
CA GLN A 260 -21.66 -11.08 23.09
C GLN A 260 -20.84 -10.74 24.34
N THR A 261 -19.55 -10.44 24.17
CA THR A 261 -18.65 -10.18 25.32
C THR A 261 -19.02 -8.90 26.07
N ILE A 262 -19.51 -7.87 25.37
CA ILE A 262 -20.02 -6.64 25.99
C ILE A 262 -21.24 -6.95 26.86
N ARG A 263 -22.18 -7.76 26.35
CA ARG A 263 -23.37 -8.15 27.11
C ARG A 263 -23.00 -8.93 28.38
N GLU A 264 -22.08 -9.88 28.26
CA GLU A 264 -21.59 -10.68 29.39
C GLU A 264 -20.88 -9.82 30.44
N GLY A 265 -20.15 -8.79 30.03
CA GLY A 265 -19.46 -7.92 30.97
C GLY A 265 -20.33 -6.85 31.65
N ILE A 266 -21.49 -6.51 31.06
CA ILE A 266 -22.46 -5.57 31.65
C ILE A 266 -23.43 -6.28 32.61
N ALA A 267 -23.72 -7.57 32.37
CA ALA A 267 -24.63 -8.39 33.16
C ALA A 267 -24.05 -8.78 34.53
#